data_AF-A0A2N3CGK3-F1
#
_entry.id   AF-A0A2N3CGK3-F1
#
_cell.length_a   1.000
_cell.length_b   1.000
_cell.length_c   1.000
_cell.angle_alpha   90.00
_cell.angle_beta   90.00
_cell.angle_gamma   90.00
#
_symmetry.space_group_name_H-M   'P 1'
#
loop_
_entity.id
_entity.type
_entity.pdbx_description
1 polymer ?
#
loop_
_entity_poly.entity_id
_entity_poly.type
_entity_poly.pdbx_seq_one_letter_code
_entity_poly.pdbx_strand_id
1 'polypeptide(L)'
;MSPEEVSAYIAKAGRDAWIVPDVPASTPRRRIEKVGIIGAGTMGGGISMNFASAGIPVVILEQKQEALERGLAVVRANYQRSADNGRFPQEEVGERMGRLSGTLDMEAFADCDLIIEAVFEDMALKKKIFTDLDRIAKPGAILATNTSALDIDEIASVTARPQDVIGLHFFSPANVMKLLEIVRADHTADDVIMTCMDLAKTINKIATLVGVCPGFVGNRILFARQAQAQKLVAQGAMPWDVDAALNQFGFRMGPYQMSDLAGLDIGWKKGAKTANPIRDALCELDRRGQKTGAGYYDYDENRRPIPSDVTARIIADITGVAKGAAPGSDEIIATCIHPMINEGLKILEEKKAQRASDIDIVWLNGYGWPADKGGPMLYGDMVGAEAVLATMERLGAEDARFVPSNTLRRLAKDGGRFTEVQPG
;
A
#
# COMPACT_ATOMS: atom_id res chain seq x y z
N MET A 1 4.37 26.70 -9.35
CA MET A 1 2.96 26.28 -9.37
C MET A 1 2.30 26.84 -8.12
N SER A 2 1.14 27.49 -8.25
CA SER A 2 0.41 28.05 -7.11
C SER A 2 -0.38 26.97 -6.34
N PRO A 3 -0.74 27.18 -5.06
CA PRO A 3 -1.58 26.25 -4.31
C PRO A 3 -2.92 25.94 -5.00
N GLU A 4 -3.52 26.91 -5.69
CA GLU A 4 -4.76 26.74 -6.45
C GLU A 4 -4.57 25.80 -7.65
N GLU A 5 -3.45 25.92 -8.37
CA GLU A 5 -3.11 25.03 -9.48
C GLU A 5 -2.93 23.59 -9.00
N VAL A 6 -2.25 23.38 -7.86
CA VAL A 6 -2.07 22.06 -7.25
C VAL A 6 -3.42 21.46 -6.85
N SER A 7 -4.27 22.25 -6.19
CA SER A 7 -5.61 21.80 -5.78
C SER A 7 -6.48 21.42 -6.98
N ALA A 8 -6.46 22.24 -8.04
CA ALA A 8 -7.19 21.97 -9.28
C ALA A 8 -6.69 20.68 -9.96
N TYR A 9 -5.37 20.46 -9.97
CA TYR A 9 -4.77 19.22 -10.45
C TYR A 9 -5.27 18.00 -9.66
N ILE A 10 -5.17 18.03 -8.33
CA ILE A 10 -5.60 16.91 -7.46
C ILE A 10 -7.08 16.60 -7.68
N ALA A 11 -7.93 17.64 -7.76
CA ALA A 11 -9.35 17.46 -7.99
C ALA A 11 -9.64 16.81 -9.35
N LYS A 12 -8.89 17.19 -10.39
CA LYS A 12 -8.98 16.55 -11.71
C LYS A 12 -8.48 15.10 -11.67
N ALA A 13 -7.30 14.86 -11.11
CA ALA A 13 -6.72 13.54 -10.95
C ALA A 13 -7.67 12.57 -10.23
N GLY A 14 -8.35 13.04 -9.17
CA GLY A 14 -9.31 12.23 -8.42
C GLY A 14 -10.58 11.88 -9.20
N ARG A 15 -11.01 12.72 -10.15
CA ARG A 15 -12.10 12.38 -11.08
C ARG A 15 -11.62 11.40 -12.14
N ASP A 16 -10.45 11.67 -12.71
CA ASP A 16 -9.88 10.88 -13.78
C ASP A 16 -9.63 9.45 -13.31
N ALA A 17 -9.15 9.23 -12.07
CA ALA A 17 -8.89 7.91 -11.47
C ALA A 17 -10.01 6.88 -11.66
N TRP A 18 -11.27 7.33 -11.77
CA TRP A 18 -12.45 6.47 -11.99
C TRP A 18 -12.70 6.07 -13.45
N ILE A 19 -11.98 6.67 -14.40
CA ILE A 19 -12.08 6.41 -15.83
C ILE A 19 -11.04 5.37 -16.21
N VAL A 20 -11.52 4.26 -16.79
CA VAL A 20 -10.71 3.18 -17.36
C VAL A 20 -10.76 3.31 -18.89
N PRO A 21 -9.75 3.92 -19.54
CA PRO A 21 -9.87 4.36 -20.94
C PRO A 21 -10.09 3.24 -21.96
N ASP A 22 -9.57 2.04 -21.69
CA ASP A 22 -9.63 0.89 -22.57
C ASP A 22 -10.83 -0.02 -22.31
N VAL A 23 -11.67 0.31 -21.31
CA VAL A 23 -12.90 -0.41 -21.00
C VAL A 23 -14.12 0.47 -21.31
N PRO A 24 -15.05 0.04 -22.17
CA PRO A 24 -16.24 0.81 -22.49
C PRO A 24 -17.07 1.16 -21.25
N ALA A 25 -17.51 2.41 -21.12
CA ALA A 25 -18.35 2.84 -20.01
C ALA A 25 -19.69 2.05 -19.93
N SER A 26 -20.14 1.47 -21.05
CA SER A 26 -21.35 0.64 -21.16
C SER A 26 -21.16 -0.82 -20.72
N THR A 27 -19.95 -1.25 -20.36
CA THR A 27 -19.69 -2.63 -19.92
C THR A 27 -20.64 -3.01 -18.76
N PRO A 28 -21.34 -4.15 -18.83
CA PRO A 28 -22.27 -4.54 -17.76
C PRO A 28 -21.52 -4.74 -16.43
N ARG A 29 -22.20 -4.46 -15.31
CA ARG A 29 -21.67 -4.72 -13.96
C ARG A 29 -22.33 -5.96 -13.40
N ARG A 30 -21.56 -6.76 -12.65
CA ARG A 30 -22.10 -7.85 -11.84
C ARG A 30 -22.69 -7.27 -10.56
N ARG A 31 -23.79 -7.85 -10.10
CA ARG A 31 -24.44 -7.43 -8.86
C ARG A 31 -23.73 -8.07 -7.68
N ILE A 32 -23.33 -7.28 -6.69
CA ILE A 32 -22.69 -7.76 -5.46
C ILE A 32 -23.66 -7.58 -4.30
N GLU A 33 -24.29 -8.67 -3.87
CA GLU A 33 -25.25 -8.71 -2.77
C GLU A 33 -24.68 -9.41 -1.53
N LYS A 34 -23.70 -10.30 -1.70
CA LYS A 34 -23.06 -11.04 -0.60
C LYS A 34 -21.56 -11.20 -0.83
N VAL A 35 -20.77 -10.91 0.20
CA VAL A 35 -19.31 -10.97 0.14
C VAL A 35 -18.76 -12.07 1.06
N GLY A 36 -17.84 -12.88 0.56
CA GLY A 36 -17.05 -13.81 1.36
C GLY A 36 -15.67 -13.22 1.66
N ILE A 37 -15.16 -13.37 2.89
CA ILE A 37 -13.82 -12.94 3.29
C ILE A 37 -13.08 -14.12 3.91
N ILE A 38 -11.87 -14.41 3.43
CA ILE A 38 -11.02 -15.49 3.95
C ILE A 38 -9.99 -14.91 4.90
N GLY A 39 -10.07 -15.31 6.17
CA GLY A 39 -9.24 -14.83 7.26
C GLY A 39 -9.95 -13.77 8.11
N ALA A 40 -9.96 -13.94 9.43
CA ALA A 40 -10.57 -13.00 10.38
C ALA A 40 -9.52 -12.13 11.11
N GLY A 41 -8.28 -12.09 10.59
CA GLY A 41 -7.21 -11.25 11.10
C GLY A 41 -7.45 -9.75 10.87
N THR A 42 -6.43 -8.92 11.13
CA THR A 42 -6.53 -7.46 11.03
C THR A 42 -7.06 -6.98 9.67
N MET A 43 -6.53 -7.54 8.57
CA MET A 43 -6.97 -7.17 7.22
C MET A 43 -8.39 -7.67 6.94
N GLY A 44 -8.66 -8.96 7.09
CA GLY A 44 -9.98 -9.53 6.80
C GLY A 44 -11.11 -8.90 7.63
N GLY A 45 -10.89 -8.65 8.92
CA GLY A 45 -11.84 -7.92 9.76
C GLY A 45 -12.06 -6.48 9.27
N GLY A 46 -10.99 -5.75 8.97
CA GLY A 46 -11.08 -4.38 8.44
C GLY A 46 -11.75 -4.30 7.07
N ILE A 47 -11.48 -5.26 6.17
CA ILE A 47 -12.12 -5.37 4.85
C ILE A 47 -13.62 -5.63 5.04
N SER A 48 -13.98 -6.60 5.87
CA SER A 48 -15.38 -6.94 6.21
C SER A 48 -16.17 -5.72 6.68
N MET A 49 -15.54 -4.85 7.49
CA MET A 49 -16.18 -3.64 7.99
C MET A 49 -16.60 -2.66 6.88
N ASN A 50 -15.86 -2.57 5.77
CA ASN A 50 -16.19 -1.69 4.67
C ASN A 50 -17.52 -2.11 4.00
N PHE A 51 -17.70 -3.41 3.78
CA PHE A 51 -18.90 -3.98 3.17
C PHE A 51 -20.10 -3.93 4.11
N ALA A 52 -19.94 -4.36 5.36
CA ALA A 52 -21.03 -4.34 6.33
C ALA A 52 -21.52 -2.92 6.62
N SER A 53 -20.63 -1.92 6.65
CA SER A 53 -21.01 -0.51 6.77
C SER A 53 -21.69 0.07 5.53
N ALA A 54 -21.46 -0.52 4.35
CA ALA A 54 -22.20 -0.20 3.13
C ALA A 54 -23.53 -0.97 3.00
N GLY A 55 -23.91 -1.76 4.02
CA GLY A 55 -25.15 -2.53 4.04
C GLY A 55 -25.06 -3.90 3.38
N ILE A 56 -23.87 -4.35 2.97
CA ILE A 56 -23.66 -5.62 2.26
C ILE A 56 -23.34 -6.73 3.28
N PRO A 57 -24.11 -7.84 3.31
CA PRO A 57 -23.80 -9.02 4.11
C PRO A 57 -22.43 -9.62 3.81
N VAL A 58 -21.72 -10.03 4.86
CA VAL A 58 -20.38 -10.61 4.78
C VAL A 58 -20.30 -11.94 5.53
N VAL A 59 -19.77 -12.96 4.88
CA VAL A 59 -19.38 -14.24 5.50
C VAL A 59 -17.87 -14.24 5.71
N ILE A 60 -17.40 -14.52 6.92
CA ILE A 60 -15.97 -14.53 7.28
C ILE A 60 -15.56 -15.96 7.62
N LEU A 61 -14.63 -16.53 6.84
CA LEU A 61 -14.06 -17.84 7.07
C LEU A 61 -12.79 -17.75 7.92
N GLU A 62 -12.67 -18.65 8.89
CA GLU A 62 -11.43 -18.94 9.62
C GLU A 62 -11.23 -20.44 9.80
N GLN A 63 -10.01 -20.86 10.13
CA GLN A 63 -9.67 -22.26 10.40
C GLN A 63 -10.02 -22.71 11.81
N LYS A 64 -10.06 -21.78 12.77
CA LYS A 64 -10.25 -22.07 14.20
C LYS A 64 -11.30 -21.15 14.80
N GLN A 65 -12.20 -21.73 15.59
CA GLN A 65 -13.29 -20.99 16.25
C GLN A 65 -12.75 -19.84 17.11
N GLU A 66 -11.65 -20.06 17.84
CA GLU A 66 -11.06 -19.05 18.71
C GLU A 66 -10.45 -17.89 17.91
N ALA A 67 -9.94 -18.16 16.71
CA ALA A 67 -9.43 -17.11 15.82
C ALA A 67 -10.57 -16.28 15.23
N LEU A 68 -11.66 -16.93 14.83
CA LEU A 68 -12.87 -16.30 14.31
C LEU A 68 -13.51 -15.38 15.35
N GLU A 69 -13.73 -15.88 16.58
CA GLU A 69 -14.31 -15.11 17.68
C GLU A 69 -13.46 -13.89 18.05
N ARG A 70 -12.13 -14.08 18.11
CA ARG A 70 -11.19 -12.98 18.34
C ARG A 70 -11.30 -11.92 17.25
N GLY A 71 -11.35 -12.32 15.98
CA GLY A 71 -11.51 -11.41 14.84
C GLY A 71 -12.80 -10.60 14.93
N LEU A 72 -13.93 -11.27 15.16
CA LEU A 72 -15.24 -10.63 15.33
C LEU A 72 -15.30 -9.69 16.54
N ALA A 73 -14.62 -10.05 17.64
CA ALA A 73 -14.51 -9.18 18.81
C ALA A 73 -13.72 -7.90 18.50
N VAL A 74 -12.62 -7.99 17.74
CA VAL A 74 -11.85 -6.83 17.27
C VAL A 74 -12.70 -5.93 16.37
N VAL A 75 -13.46 -6.51 15.44
CA VAL A 75 -14.38 -5.76 14.57
C VAL A 75 -15.43 -5.01 15.39
N ARG A 76 -16.09 -5.69 16.34
CA ARG A 76 -17.06 -5.04 17.25
C ARG A 76 -16.42 -3.91 18.03
N ALA A 77 -15.23 -4.11 18.59
CA ALA A 77 -14.53 -3.07 19.36
C ALA A 77 -14.18 -1.84 18.49
N ASN A 78 -13.81 -2.04 17.22
CA ASN A 78 -13.57 -0.93 16.29
C ASN A 78 -14.86 -0.16 15.94
N TYR A 79 -15.99 -0.86 15.75
CA TYR A 79 -17.28 -0.18 15.57
C TYR A 79 -17.70 0.58 16.83
N GLN A 80 -17.58 -0.04 18.01
CA GLN A 80 -17.88 0.58 19.28
C GLN A 80 -17.09 1.87 19.47
N ARG A 81 -15.77 1.81 19.28
CA ARG A 81 -14.90 3.01 19.35
C ARG A 81 -15.34 4.10 18.37
N SER A 82 -15.80 3.73 17.18
CA SER A 82 -16.26 4.72 16.19
C SER A 82 -17.58 5.39 16.64
N ALA A 83 -18.51 4.61 17.20
CA ALA A 83 -19.76 5.11 17.75
C ALA A 83 -19.53 5.98 19.00
N ASP A 84 -18.63 5.57 19.90
CA ASP A 84 -18.25 6.34 21.10
C ASP A 84 -17.66 7.71 20.74
N ASN A 85 -16.97 7.79 19.60
CA ASN A 85 -16.45 9.03 19.02
C ASN A 85 -17.46 9.79 18.15
N GLY A 86 -18.75 9.41 18.19
CA GLY A 86 -19.83 10.11 17.50
C GLY A 86 -19.80 9.99 15.96
N ARG A 87 -19.12 8.98 15.39
CA ARG A 87 -19.10 8.78 13.94
C ARG A 87 -20.43 8.29 13.37
N PHE A 88 -21.21 7.58 14.20
CA PHE A 88 -22.56 7.08 13.92
C PHE A 88 -23.23 6.66 15.25
N PRO A 89 -24.56 6.48 15.30
CA PRO A 89 -25.31 6.10 16.51
C PRO A 89 -24.90 4.75 17.11
N GLN A 90 -25.16 4.55 18.40
CA GLN A 90 -24.73 3.34 19.14
C GLN A 90 -25.43 2.07 18.64
N GLU A 91 -26.70 2.18 18.26
CA GLU A 91 -27.53 1.11 17.70
C GLU A 91 -26.96 0.53 16.40
N GLU A 92 -26.30 1.35 15.58
CA GLU A 92 -25.71 0.92 14.30
C GLU A 92 -24.55 -0.08 14.50
N VAL A 93 -23.94 -0.15 15.70
CA VAL A 93 -22.95 -1.19 16.01
C VAL A 93 -23.59 -2.57 15.87
N GLY A 94 -24.78 -2.76 16.44
CA GLY A 94 -25.53 -4.02 16.38
C GLY A 94 -25.95 -4.34 14.95
N GLU A 95 -26.44 -3.36 14.21
CA GLU A 95 -26.87 -3.54 12.82
C GLU A 95 -25.70 -3.94 11.90
N ARG A 96 -24.54 -3.31 12.03
CA ARG A 96 -23.35 -3.63 11.22
C ARG A 96 -22.80 -4.99 11.58
N MET A 97 -22.74 -5.32 12.87
CA MET A 97 -22.36 -6.66 13.32
C MET A 97 -23.36 -7.72 12.87
N GLY A 98 -24.66 -7.41 12.79
CA GLY A 98 -25.70 -8.32 12.30
C GLY A 98 -25.58 -8.68 10.82
N ARG A 99 -24.78 -7.93 10.04
CA ARG A 99 -24.43 -8.25 8.65
C ARG A 99 -23.21 -9.15 8.53
N LEU A 100 -22.51 -9.44 9.62
CA LEU A 100 -21.32 -10.29 9.65
C LEU A 100 -21.68 -11.67 10.20
N SER A 101 -21.46 -12.71 9.41
CA SER A 101 -21.54 -14.10 9.86
C SER A 101 -20.18 -14.78 9.79
N GLY A 102 -19.79 -15.45 10.87
CA GLY A 102 -18.57 -16.25 10.91
C GLY A 102 -18.83 -17.70 10.53
N THR A 103 -17.87 -18.34 9.86
CA THR A 103 -17.92 -19.76 9.49
C THR A 103 -16.53 -20.40 9.59
N LEU A 104 -16.50 -21.71 9.78
CA LEU A 104 -15.30 -22.56 9.61
C LEU A 104 -15.39 -23.41 8.34
N ASP A 105 -16.52 -23.36 7.64
CA ASP A 105 -16.78 -24.11 6.42
C ASP A 105 -16.70 -23.18 5.20
N MET A 106 -15.82 -23.53 4.27
CA MET A 106 -15.57 -22.79 3.03
C MET A 106 -16.71 -22.93 2.03
N GLU A 107 -17.53 -24.00 2.11
CA GLU A 107 -18.71 -24.19 1.27
C GLU A 107 -19.77 -23.09 1.48
N ALA A 108 -19.70 -22.35 2.61
CA ALA A 108 -20.54 -21.18 2.88
C ALA A 108 -20.34 -20.03 1.87
N PHE A 109 -19.31 -20.10 1.01
CA PHE A 109 -19.09 -19.13 -0.06
C PHE A 109 -19.80 -19.47 -1.38
N ALA A 110 -20.47 -20.62 -1.49
CA ALA A 110 -21.10 -21.06 -2.73
C ALA A 110 -22.11 -20.03 -3.32
N ASP A 111 -22.76 -19.25 -2.46
CA ASP A 111 -23.74 -18.22 -2.86
C ASP A 111 -23.18 -16.78 -2.88
N CYS A 112 -21.91 -16.57 -2.54
CA CYS A 112 -21.29 -15.25 -2.53
C CYS A 112 -21.03 -14.72 -3.96
N ASP A 113 -21.19 -13.41 -4.16
CA ASP A 113 -20.95 -12.75 -5.45
C ASP A 113 -19.50 -12.27 -5.61
N LEU A 114 -18.83 -11.97 -4.50
CA LEU A 114 -17.43 -11.58 -4.42
C LEU A 114 -16.80 -12.30 -3.24
N ILE A 115 -15.63 -12.91 -3.44
CA ILE A 115 -14.87 -13.57 -2.38
C ILE A 115 -13.47 -12.97 -2.34
N ILE A 116 -13.05 -12.43 -1.19
CA ILE A 116 -11.75 -11.77 -1.02
C ILE A 116 -10.87 -12.59 -0.08
N GLU A 117 -9.75 -13.07 -0.61
CA GLU A 117 -8.71 -13.73 0.15
C GLU A 117 -7.83 -12.71 0.89
N ALA A 118 -7.69 -12.84 2.21
CA ALA A 118 -6.90 -11.97 3.08
C ALA A 118 -6.09 -12.76 4.13
N VAL A 119 -5.50 -13.88 3.70
CA VAL A 119 -4.62 -14.74 4.51
C VAL A 119 -3.15 -14.36 4.34
N PHE A 120 -2.26 -15.16 4.94
CA PHE A 120 -0.82 -14.95 4.88
C PHE A 120 -0.28 -14.90 3.45
N GLU A 121 0.81 -14.14 3.28
CA GLU A 121 1.46 -13.87 2.00
C GLU A 121 2.33 -15.06 1.55
N ASP A 122 1.68 -16.17 1.18
CA ASP A 122 2.31 -17.40 0.69
C ASP A 122 1.64 -17.88 -0.59
N MET A 123 2.43 -18.07 -1.66
CA MET A 123 1.90 -18.41 -2.99
C MET A 123 1.23 -19.79 -3.01
N ALA A 124 1.80 -20.79 -2.32
CA ALA A 124 1.24 -22.13 -2.31
C ALA A 124 -0.12 -22.17 -1.59
N LEU A 125 -0.24 -21.45 -0.47
CA LEU A 125 -1.48 -21.29 0.27
C LEU A 125 -2.54 -20.57 -0.58
N LYS A 126 -2.19 -19.46 -1.23
CA LYS A 126 -3.12 -18.72 -2.09
C LYS A 126 -3.59 -19.55 -3.28
N LYS A 127 -2.69 -20.26 -3.97
CA LYS A 127 -3.07 -21.21 -5.03
C LYS A 127 -4.04 -22.27 -4.54
N LYS A 128 -3.76 -22.89 -3.38
CA LYS A 128 -4.69 -23.87 -2.80
C LYS A 128 -6.08 -23.26 -2.57
N ILE A 129 -6.14 -22.06 -1.98
CA ILE A 129 -7.41 -21.35 -1.74
C ILE A 129 -8.14 -21.08 -3.05
N PHE A 130 -7.46 -20.57 -4.08
CA PHE A 130 -8.09 -20.26 -5.36
C PHE A 130 -8.54 -21.51 -6.12
N THR A 131 -7.83 -22.64 -6.03
CA THR A 131 -8.30 -23.94 -6.54
C THR A 131 -9.58 -24.39 -5.82
N ASP A 132 -9.65 -24.25 -4.49
CA ASP A 132 -10.85 -24.59 -3.73
C ASP A 132 -12.03 -23.67 -4.11
N LEU A 133 -11.79 -22.37 -4.26
CA LEU A 133 -12.79 -21.39 -4.68
C LEU A 133 -13.32 -21.63 -6.10
N ASP A 134 -12.46 -22.05 -7.03
CA ASP A 134 -12.88 -22.37 -8.39
C ASP A 134 -13.89 -23.52 -8.44
N ARG A 135 -13.84 -24.45 -7.47
CA ARG A 135 -14.84 -25.51 -7.32
C ARG A 135 -16.11 -25.03 -6.62
N ILE A 136 -15.99 -24.20 -5.59
CA ILE A 136 -17.09 -23.85 -4.66
C ILE A 136 -17.94 -22.69 -5.20
N ALA A 137 -17.30 -21.65 -5.73
CA ALA A 137 -17.97 -20.41 -6.05
C ALA A 137 -18.90 -20.56 -7.26
N LYS A 138 -20.13 -20.01 -7.15
CA LYS A 138 -21.09 -20.00 -8.25
C LYS A 138 -20.52 -19.35 -9.52
N PRO A 139 -21.01 -19.73 -10.71
CA PRO A 139 -20.65 -19.04 -11.95
C PRO A 139 -20.90 -17.53 -11.85
N GLY A 140 -19.95 -16.73 -12.33
CA GLY A 140 -20.01 -15.27 -12.29
C GLY A 140 -19.57 -14.63 -10.96
N ALA A 141 -19.29 -15.41 -9.91
CA ALA A 141 -18.67 -14.86 -8.70
C ALA A 141 -17.26 -14.32 -9.00
N ILE A 142 -16.91 -13.17 -8.42
CA ILE A 142 -15.58 -12.57 -8.52
C ILE A 142 -14.68 -13.15 -7.44
N LEU A 143 -13.48 -13.59 -7.81
CA LEU A 143 -12.46 -14.11 -6.91
C LEU A 143 -11.34 -13.09 -6.76
N ALA A 144 -11.24 -12.46 -5.60
CA ALA A 144 -10.28 -11.41 -5.34
C ALA A 144 -9.20 -11.83 -4.34
N THR A 145 -7.97 -11.32 -4.50
CA THR A 145 -6.91 -11.43 -3.48
C THR A 145 -6.53 -10.04 -2.96
N ASN A 146 -6.29 -9.94 -1.65
CA ASN A 146 -5.73 -8.76 -0.98
C ASN A 146 -4.18 -8.82 -0.93
N THR A 147 -3.52 -9.69 -1.70
CA THR A 147 -2.06 -9.70 -1.75
C THR A 147 -1.50 -8.32 -2.08
N SER A 148 -0.33 -8.01 -1.53
CA SER A 148 0.35 -6.72 -1.63
C SER A 148 1.56 -6.73 -2.57
N ALA A 149 1.99 -7.93 -2.99
CA ALA A 149 3.20 -8.10 -3.81
C ALA A 149 3.27 -9.42 -4.62
N LEU A 150 2.42 -10.42 -4.35
CA LEU A 150 2.46 -11.66 -5.11
C LEU A 150 1.86 -11.49 -6.50
N ASP A 151 2.35 -12.30 -7.44
CA ASP A 151 1.88 -12.33 -8.81
C ASP A 151 0.46 -12.92 -8.87
N ILE A 152 -0.50 -12.07 -9.29
CA ILE A 152 -1.91 -12.44 -9.37
C ILE A 152 -2.17 -13.33 -10.58
N ASP A 153 -1.39 -13.21 -11.66
CA ASP A 153 -1.48 -14.11 -12.81
C ASP A 153 -1.11 -15.53 -12.41
N GLU A 154 -0.10 -15.67 -11.53
CA GLU A 154 0.27 -16.97 -10.96
C GLU A 154 -0.85 -17.57 -10.08
N ILE A 155 -1.58 -16.74 -9.32
CA ILE A 155 -2.75 -17.17 -8.55
C ILE A 155 -3.92 -17.53 -9.47
N ALA A 156 -4.19 -16.74 -10.51
CA ALA A 156 -5.28 -16.98 -11.45
C ALA A 156 -5.07 -18.26 -12.26
N SER A 157 -3.80 -18.64 -12.53
CA SER A 157 -3.42 -19.78 -13.35
C SER A 157 -3.93 -21.15 -12.84
N VAL A 158 -4.30 -21.26 -11.57
CA VAL A 158 -4.83 -22.51 -10.99
C VAL A 158 -6.36 -22.62 -11.05
N THR A 159 -7.04 -21.65 -11.67
CA THR A 159 -8.49 -21.62 -11.83
C THR A 159 -8.89 -21.85 -13.29
N ALA A 160 -10.06 -22.44 -13.53
CA ALA A 160 -10.66 -22.54 -14.85
C ALA A 160 -11.38 -21.24 -15.29
N ARG A 161 -11.36 -20.21 -14.43
CA ARG A 161 -12.03 -18.92 -14.64
C ARG A 161 -11.11 -17.71 -14.36
N PRO A 162 -9.89 -17.65 -14.93
CA PRO A 162 -8.96 -16.57 -14.64
C PRO A 162 -9.53 -15.17 -14.96
N GLN A 163 -10.53 -15.09 -15.84
CA GLN A 163 -11.26 -13.86 -16.12
C GLN A 163 -12.08 -13.30 -14.95
N ASP A 164 -12.41 -14.14 -13.97
CA ASP A 164 -13.12 -13.77 -12.75
C ASP A 164 -12.17 -13.42 -11.59
N VAL A 165 -10.85 -13.51 -11.82
CA VAL A 165 -9.81 -13.26 -10.81
C VAL A 165 -9.28 -11.83 -10.90
N ILE A 166 -9.16 -11.14 -9.76
CA ILE A 166 -8.66 -9.76 -9.67
C ILE A 166 -7.90 -9.50 -8.35
N GLY A 167 -7.03 -8.50 -8.30
CA GLY A 167 -6.51 -7.99 -7.03
C GLY A 167 -7.38 -6.87 -6.46
N LEU A 168 -7.70 -6.95 -5.17
CA LEU A 168 -8.29 -5.87 -4.39
C LEU A 168 -7.38 -5.57 -3.20
N HIS A 169 -6.32 -4.80 -3.45
CA HIS A 169 -5.30 -4.50 -2.46
C HIS A 169 -5.75 -3.33 -1.55
N PHE A 170 -6.25 -3.70 -0.38
CA PHE A 170 -6.60 -2.76 0.69
C PHE A 170 -5.38 -2.38 1.52
N PHE A 171 -5.39 -1.15 2.01
CA PHE A 171 -4.30 -0.60 2.83
C PHE A 171 -4.62 -0.67 4.31
N SER A 172 -3.69 -1.16 5.13
CA SER A 172 -3.88 -1.27 6.57
C SER A 172 -3.82 0.10 7.27
N PRO A 173 -4.74 0.41 8.21
CA PRO A 173 -5.94 -0.35 8.56
C PRO A 173 -7.04 -0.26 7.50
N ALA A 174 -7.52 -1.41 7.02
CA ALA A 174 -8.40 -1.51 5.84
C ALA A 174 -9.75 -0.80 5.99
N ASN A 175 -10.25 -0.57 7.20
CA ASN A 175 -11.49 0.17 7.46
C ASN A 175 -11.29 1.69 7.55
N VAL A 176 -10.04 2.17 7.58
CA VAL A 176 -9.68 3.59 7.73
C VAL A 176 -9.09 4.14 6.44
N MET A 177 -8.09 3.46 5.88
CA MET A 177 -7.37 3.93 4.70
C MET A 177 -8.31 4.00 3.50
N LYS A 178 -8.20 5.09 2.72
CA LYS A 178 -9.12 5.35 1.60
C LYS A 178 -8.71 4.68 0.31
N LEU A 179 -7.42 4.49 0.07
CA LEU A 179 -6.92 3.86 -1.14
C LEU A 179 -7.35 2.39 -1.25
N LEU A 180 -7.74 1.99 -2.45
CA LEU A 180 -7.87 0.62 -2.91
C LEU A 180 -7.16 0.51 -4.26
N GLU A 181 -6.06 -0.24 -4.33
CA GLU A 181 -5.48 -0.60 -5.62
C GLU A 181 -6.27 -1.79 -6.21
N ILE A 182 -6.90 -1.56 -7.35
CA ILE A 182 -7.57 -2.61 -8.11
C ILE A 182 -6.55 -3.12 -9.13
N VAL A 183 -6.09 -4.35 -8.95
CA VAL A 183 -4.98 -4.91 -9.73
C VAL A 183 -5.54 -5.80 -10.83
N ARG A 184 -5.42 -5.36 -12.07
CA ARG A 184 -5.81 -6.10 -13.28
C ARG A 184 -4.76 -7.16 -13.59
N ALA A 185 -5.16 -8.42 -13.50
CA ALA A 185 -4.43 -9.56 -14.03
C ALA A 185 -4.67 -9.68 -15.55
N ASP A 186 -3.82 -10.42 -16.26
CA ASP A 186 -3.78 -10.50 -17.72
C ASP A 186 -5.12 -10.95 -18.33
N HIS A 187 -5.84 -11.82 -17.63
CA HIS A 187 -7.12 -12.37 -18.10
C HIS A 187 -8.35 -11.72 -17.46
N THR A 188 -8.20 -10.84 -16.47
CA THR A 188 -9.34 -10.24 -15.75
C THR A 188 -10.29 -9.56 -16.74
N ALA A 189 -11.57 -9.95 -16.69
CA ALA A 189 -12.59 -9.41 -17.58
C ALA A 189 -12.95 -7.96 -17.26
N ASP A 190 -13.32 -7.22 -18.29
CA ASP A 190 -13.74 -5.82 -18.20
C ASP A 190 -14.93 -5.62 -17.26
N ASP A 191 -15.90 -6.54 -17.23
CA ASP A 191 -17.05 -6.47 -16.34
C ASP A 191 -16.66 -6.62 -14.86
N VAL A 192 -15.65 -7.44 -14.56
CA VAL A 192 -15.06 -7.58 -13.22
C VAL A 192 -14.37 -6.30 -12.81
N ILE A 193 -13.53 -5.72 -13.67
CA ILE A 193 -12.85 -4.44 -13.42
C ILE A 193 -13.86 -3.35 -13.09
N MET A 194 -14.86 -3.15 -13.96
CA MET A 194 -15.86 -2.11 -13.77
C MET A 194 -16.75 -2.35 -12.55
N THR A 195 -17.07 -3.62 -12.25
CA THR A 195 -17.78 -3.99 -11.03
C THR A 195 -16.98 -3.58 -9.80
N CYS A 196 -15.69 -3.89 -9.74
CA CYS A 196 -14.82 -3.54 -8.62
C CYS A 196 -14.59 -2.03 -8.49
N MET A 197 -14.46 -1.30 -9.60
CA MET A 197 -14.36 0.16 -9.60
C MET A 197 -15.62 0.81 -9.03
N ASP A 198 -16.81 0.35 -9.41
CA ASP A 198 -18.06 0.90 -8.87
C ASP A 198 -18.30 0.47 -7.42
N LEU A 199 -17.96 -0.77 -7.08
CA LEU A 199 -18.01 -1.28 -5.71
C LEU A 199 -17.14 -0.45 -4.77
N ALA A 200 -15.93 -0.05 -5.19
CA ALA A 200 -15.05 0.80 -4.39
C ALA A 200 -15.72 2.11 -3.96
N LYS A 201 -16.52 2.74 -4.84
CA LYS A 201 -17.32 3.93 -4.49
C LYS A 201 -18.35 3.60 -3.41
N THR A 202 -19.08 2.49 -3.58
CA THR A 202 -20.10 2.01 -2.64
C THR A 202 -19.52 1.81 -1.25
N ILE A 203 -18.31 1.24 -1.14
CA ILE A 203 -17.63 1.03 0.13
C ILE A 203 -16.74 2.21 0.57
N ASN A 204 -16.93 3.39 -0.04
CA ASN A 204 -16.27 4.65 0.31
C ASN A 204 -14.74 4.57 0.29
N LYS A 205 -14.21 3.89 -0.75
CA LYS A 205 -12.80 3.86 -1.14
C LYS A 205 -12.55 4.78 -2.33
N ILE A 206 -11.28 5.12 -2.52
CA ILE A 206 -10.75 5.79 -3.71
C ILE A 206 -9.94 4.72 -4.43
N ALA A 207 -10.39 4.35 -5.63
CA ALA A 207 -9.78 3.28 -6.39
C ALA A 207 -8.89 3.80 -7.52
N THR A 208 -7.82 3.07 -7.79
CA THR A 208 -6.99 3.22 -8.98
C THR A 208 -6.78 1.85 -9.60
N LEU A 209 -6.97 1.74 -10.92
CA LEU A 209 -6.65 0.54 -11.67
C LEU A 209 -5.14 0.47 -11.95
N VAL A 210 -4.52 -0.63 -11.59
CA VAL A 210 -3.09 -0.88 -11.76
C VAL A 210 -2.85 -2.27 -12.36
N GLY A 211 -1.69 -2.48 -12.97
CA GLY A 211 -1.30 -3.79 -13.51
C GLY A 211 -0.49 -4.62 -12.51
N VAL A 212 -0.43 -5.94 -12.75
CA VAL A 212 0.41 -6.85 -11.96
C VAL A 212 1.89 -6.52 -12.16
N CYS A 213 2.57 -6.18 -11.07
CA CYS A 213 4.02 -6.08 -10.95
C CYS A 213 4.41 -6.15 -9.45
N PRO A 214 5.68 -6.43 -9.10
CA PRO A 214 6.10 -6.51 -7.70
C PRO A 214 5.80 -5.23 -6.92
N GLY A 215 4.93 -5.31 -5.92
CA GLY A 215 4.49 -4.17 -5.11
C GLY A 215 3.53 -3.20 -5.82
N PHE A 216 2.98 -3.59 -6.96
CA PHE A 216 2.06 -2.80 -7.79
C PHE A 216 2.58 -1.37 -8.04
N VAL A 217 1.81 -0.34 -7.71
CA VAL A 217 2.24 1.05 -7.89
C VAL A 217 2.78 1.61 -6.58
N GLY A 218 1.97 1.58 -5.52
CA GLY A 218 2.30 2.22 -4.26
C GLY A 218 3.54 1.63 -3.59
N ASN A 219 3.55 0.31 -3.36
CA ASN A 219 4.62 -0.34 -2.59
C ASN A 219 5.92 -0.35 -3.39
N ARG A 220 5.83 -0.53 -4.72
CA ARG A 220 6.98 -0.44 -5.63
C ARG A 220 7.71 0.90 -5.50
N ILE A 221 6.98 2.01 -5.54
CA ILE A 221 7.56 3.35 -5.36
C ILE A 221 8.08 3.53 -3.92
N LEU A 222 7.38 2.98 -2.91
CA LEU A 222 7.80 3.05 -1.51
C LEU A 222 9.15 2.36 -1.30
N PHE A 223 9.37 1.21 -1.94
CA PHE A 223 10.62 0.46 -1.85
C PHE A 223 11.80 1.24 -2.43
N ALA A 224 11.60 2.00 -3.52
CA ALA A 224 12.63 2.87 -4.08
C ALA A 224 13.10 3.93 -3.06
N ARG A 225 12.18 4.57 -2.34
CA ARG A 225 12.50 5.51 -1.25
C ARG A 225 13.20 4.80 -0.09
N GLN A 226 12.67 3.67 0.38
CA GLN A 226 13.20 2.96 1.55
C GLN A 226 14.63 2.47 1.33
N ALA A 227 14.94 1.97 0.13
CA ALA A 227 16.27 1.54 -0.21
C ALA A 227 17.30 2.68 -0.17
N GLN A 228 16.93 3.89 -0.61
CA GLN A 228 17.81 5.06 -0.49
C GLN A 228 17.91 5.58 0.94
N ALA A 229 16.82 5.61 1.71
CA ALA A 229 16.88 5.94 3.14
C ALA A 229 17.84 5.01 3.91
N GLN A 230 17.76 3.70 3.67
CA GLN A 230 18.67 2.71 4.25
C GLN A 230 20.12 2.93 3.81
N LYS A 231 20.35 3.29 2.53
CA LYS A 231 21.68 3.60 2.01
C LYS A 231 22.29 4.83 2.68
N LEU A 232 21.51 5.89 2.85
CA LEU A 232 21.94 7.09 3.59
C LEU A 232 22.37 6.74 5.02
N VAL A 233 21.60 5.88 5.70
CA VAL A 233 21.99 5.41 7.03
C VAL A 233 23.26 4.57 7.01
N ALA A 234 23.42 3.71 6.01
CA ALA A 234 24.66 2.95 5.82
C ALA A 234 25.88 3.83 5.50
N GLN A 235 25.66 5.07 5.03
CA GLN A 235 26.70 6.05 4.71
C GLN A 235 26.95 7.07 5.83
N GLY A 236 26.31 6.92 7.00
CA GLY A 236 26.58 7.73 8.19
C GLY A 236 25.52 8.78 8.53
N ALA A 237 24.41 8.85 7.79
CA ALA A 237 23.21 9.53 8.27
C ALA A 237 22.56 8.71 9.39
N MET A 238 21.82 9.36 10.29
CA MET A 238 21.05 8.66 11.30
C MET A 238 19.56 8.61 10.93
N PRO A 239 18.79 7.66 11.50
CA PRO A 239 17.34 7.58 11.28
C PRO A 239 16.60 8.91 11.48
N TRP A 240 17.00 9.69 12.48
CA TRP A 240 16.42 11.00 12.77
C TRP A 240 16.82 12.11 11.80
N ASP A 241 17.96 12.00 11.11
CA ASP A 241 18.33 12.96 10.07
C ASP A 241 17.43 12.77 8.85
N VAL A 242 17.22 11.50 8.46
CA VAL A 242 16.34 11.13 7.34
C VAL A 242 14.87 11.48 7.64
N ASP A 243 14.39 11.12 8.83
CA ASP A 243 13.02 11.45 9.24
C ASP A 243 12.81 12.96 9.33
N ALA A 244 13.77 13.73 9.87
CA ALA A 244 13.66 15.18 9.95
C ALA A 244 13.54 15.82 8.55
N ALA A 245 14.36 15.37 7.59
CA ALA A 245 14.31 15.86 6.21
C ALA A 245 12.97 15.52 5.52
N LEU A 246 12.46 14.30 5.70
CA LEU A 246 11.17 13.90 5.11
C LEU A 246 9.96 14.53 5.82
N ASN A 247 10.08 14.82 7.12
CA ASN A 247 9.08 15.62 7.84
C ASN A 247 9.10 17.08 7.36
N GLN A 248 10.28 17.66 7.13
CA GLN A 248 10.43 19.00 6.53
C GLN A 248 9.83 19.05 5.12
N PHE A 249 9.97 17.98 4.34
CA PHE A 249 9.29 17.85 3.05
C PHE A 249 7.76 17.88 3.17
N GLY A 250 7.22 17.45 4.32
CA GLY A 250 5.79 17.52 4.64
C GLY A 250 5.14 16.18 4.95
N PHE A 251 5.87 15.06 4.97
CA PHE A 251 5.31 13.82 5.49
C PHE A 251 5.00 13.99 6.98
N ARG A 252 3.87 13.42 7.42
CA ARG A 252 3.49 13.48 8.85
C ARG A 252 4.49 12.75 9.76
N MET A 253 5.14 11.72 9.22
CA MET A 253 6.05 10.85 9.95
C MET A 253 7.08 10.29 8.97
N GLY A 254 8.35 10.33 9.37
CA GLY A 254 9.45 9.78 8.59
C GLY A 254 9.42 8.24 8.57
N PRO A 255 10.15 7.60 7.64
CA PRO A 255 10.15 6.16 7.47
C PRO A 255 10.57 5.37 8.73
N TYR A 256 11.50 5.88 9.54
CA TYR A 256 11.97 5.15 10.72
C TYR A 256 10.99 5.27 11.89
N GLN A 257 10.45 6.48 12.14
CA GLN A 257 9.33 6.67 13.04
C GLN A 257 8.11 5.80 12.67
N MET A 258 7.79 5.71 11.37
CA MET A 258 6.70 4.86 10.87
C MET A 258 6.98 3.37 11.13
N SER A 259 8.23 2.94 10.94
CA SER A 259 8.66 1.56 11.21
C SER A 259 8.53 1.22 12.71
N ASP A 260 8.91 2.14 13.60
CA ASP A 260 8.77 1.96 15.05
C ASP A 260 7.29 2.00 15.50
N LEU A 261 6.43 2.76 14.83
CA LEU A 261 4.99 2.77 15.09
C LEU A 261 4.34 1.44 14.68
N ALA A 262 4.70 0.91 13.50
CA ALA A 262 4.20 -0.37 13.02
C ALA A 262 4.71 -1.52 13.90
N GLY A 263 6.00 -1.49 14.23
CA GLY A 263 6.70 -2.52 14.98
C GLY A 263 7.75 -3.20 14.12
N LEU A 264 9.01 -3.15 14.56
CA LEU A 264 10.14 -3.68 13.78
C LEU A 264 10.13 -5.21 13.63
N ASP A 265 9.42 -5.89 14.51
CA ASP A 265 9.28 -7.34 14.54
C ASP A 265 8.17 -7.89 13.62
N ILE A 266 7.42 -7.03 12.93
CA ILE A 266 6.44 -7.47 11.92
C ILE A 266 7.17 -8.24 10.81
N GLY A 267 6.79 -9.50 10.63
CA GLY A 267 7.41 -10.39 9.65
C GLY A 267 8.84 -10.81 10.01
N TRP A 268 9.32 -10.52 11.22
CA TRP A 268 10.63 -10.91 11.72
C TRP A 268 10.51 -11.98 12.81
N LYS A 269 11.53 -12.83 12.93
CA LYS A 269 11.64 -13.84 13.98
C LYS A 269 13.06 -13.87 14.53
N LYS A 270 13.20 -14.29 15.79
CA LYS A 270 14.51 -14.40 16.44
C LYS A 270 15.49 -15.25 15.62
N GLY A 271 16.70 -14.74 15.44
CA GLY A 271 17.77 -15.31 14.61
C GLY A 271 17.64 -15.02 13.11
N ALA A 272 16.65 -14.25 12.67
CA ALA A 272 16.51 -13.90 11.26
C ALA A 272 17.67 -12.98 10.80
N LYS A 273 18.20 -13.28 9.61
CA LYS A 273 19.16 -12.43 8.89
C LYS A 273 18.49 -11.94 7.62
N THR A 274 18.10 -10.68 7.60
CA THR A 274 17.34 -10.04 6.53
C THR A 274 18.20 -9.04 5.78
N ALA A 275 17.63 -8.39 4.75
CA ALA A 275 18.33 -7.35 4.01
C ALA A 275 18.53 -6.04 4.82
N ASN A 276 17.98 -5.96 6.04
CA ASN A 276 18.13 -4.81 6.94
C ASN A 276 18.78 -5.26 8.26
N PRO A 277 20.13 -5.40 8.31
CA PRO A 277 20.84 -5.90 9.48
C PRO A 277 20.69 -4.98 10.70
N ILE A 278 20.46 -3.68 10.51
CA ILE A 278 20.21 -2.72 11.59
C ILE A 278 18.89 -3.07 12.29
N ARG A 279 17.82 -3.31 11.53
CA ARG A 279 16.54 -3.76 12.08
C ARG A 279 16.69 -5.08 12.82
N ASP A 280 17.42 -6.04 12.24
CA ASP A 280 17.62 -7.34 12.85
C ASP A 280 18.31 -7.21 14.22
N ALA A 281 19.38 -6.40 14.30
CA ALA A 281 20.08 -6.13 15.56
C ALA A 281 19.19 -5.42 16.59
N LEU A 282 18.35 -4.46 16.18
CA LEU A 282 17.38 -3.82 17.06
C LEU A 282 16.36 -4.84 17.62
N CYS A 283 15.82 -5.71 16.77
CA CYS A 283 14.88 -6.75 17.18
C CYS A 283 15.51 -7.79 18.12
N GLU A 284 16.76 -8.18 17.91
CA GLU A 284 17.49 -9.08 18.82
C GLU A 284 17.68 -8.48 20.22
N LEU A 285 17.75 -7.16 20.32
CA LEU A 285 17.82 -6.42 21.59
C LEU A 285 16.46 -6.06 22.17
N ASP A 286 15.38 -6.65 21.63
CA ASP A 286 13.99 -6.36 22.01
C ASP A 286 13.55 -4.90 21.79
N ARG A 287 14.28 -4.17 20.94
CA ARG A 287 13.93 -2.81 20.52
C ARG A 287 12.99 -2.87 19.31
N ARG A 288 11.70 -3.14 19.57
CA ARG A 288 10.68 -3.42 18.55
C ARG A 288 9.78 -2.23 18.20
N GLY A 289 10.18 -1.01 18.57
CA GLY A 289 9.46 0.23 18.30
C GLY A 289 8.66 0.74 19.52
N GLN A 290 7.59 1.50 19.26
CA GLN A 290 6.82 2.19 20.31
C GLN A 290 6.23 1.24 21.35
N LYS A 291 5.85 0.01 20.94
CA LYS A 291 5.23 -0.98 21.82
C LYS A 291 6.16 -1.52 22.90
N THR A 292 7.48 -1.43 22.69
CA THR A 292 8.53 -1.81 23.66
C THR A 292 9.23 -0.60 24.25
N GLY A 293 8.77 0.63 23.94
CA GLY A 293 9.42 1.88 24.38
C GLY A 293 10.75 2.18 23.68
N ALA A 294 11.15 1.37 22.70
CA ALA A 294 12.46 1.46 22.06
C ALA A 294 12.45 0.73 20.71
N GLY A 295 13.03 1.36 19.69
CA GLY A 295 13.24 0.87 18.32
C GLY A 295 14.44 1.59 17.70
N TYR A 296 14.27 2.16 16.50
CA TYR A 296 15.22 3.13 15.95
C TYR A 296 15.38 4.33 16.89
N TYR A 297 14.31 4.74 17.56
CA TYR A 297 14.29 5.76 18.61
C TYR A 297 14.14 5.13 20.00
N ASP A 298 14.50 5.87 21.04
CA ASP A 298 13.94 5.65 22.36
C ASP A 298 12.63 6.44 22.49
N TYR A 299 11.69 5.95 23.31
CA TYR A 299 10.38 6.59 23.50
C TYR A 299 10.13 6.90 24.97
N ASP A 300 9.71 8.14 25.25
CA ASP A 300 9.26 8.53 26.59
C ASP A 300 7.84 8.00 26.91
N GLU A 301 7.35 8.30 28.11
CA GLU A 301 5.99 7.92 28.56
C GLU A 301 4.88 8.46 27.65
N ASN A 302 5.14 9.56 26.93
CA ASN A 302 4.23 10.18 25.98
C ASN A 302 4.43 9.70 24.54
N ARG A 303 5.26 8.66 24.33
CA ARG A 303 5.66 8.12 23.02
C ARG A 303 6.32 9.15 22.11
N ARG A 304 7.02 10.13 22.68
CA ARG A 304 7.84 11.06 21.89
C ARG A 304 9.15 10.38 21.48
N PRO A 305 9.53 10.42 20.19
CA PRO A 305 10.76 9.82 19.72
C PRO A 305 11.97 10.64 20.17
N ILE A 306 12.98 9.96 20.73
CA ILE A 306 14.24 10.53 21.19
C ILE A 306 15.38 9.84 20.44
N PRO A 307 16.33 10.58 19.83
CA PRO A 307 17.53 9.99 19.23
C PRO A 307 18.25 9.06 20.20
N SER A 308 18.60 7.85 19.73
CA SER A 308 19.15 6.79 20.58
C SER A 308 20.63 6.55 20.32
N ASP A 309 21.45 6.66 21.37
CA ASP A 309 22.87 6.30 21.32
C ASP A 309 23.07 4.80 21.11
N VAL A 310 22.12 3.96 21.56
CA VAL A 310 22.12 2.52 21.30
C VAL A 310 21.98 2.25 19.81
N THR A 311 21.01 2.89 19.16
CA THR A 311 20.82 2.79 17.71
C THR A 311 22.03 3.33 16.94
N ALA A 312 22.59 4.47 17.33
CA ALA A 312 23.80 5.02 16.71
C ALA A 312 24.99 4.04 16.78
N ARG A 313 25.20 3.40 17.93
CA ARG A 313 26.26 2.40 18.10
C ARG A 313 26.02 1.16 17.23
N ILE A 314 24.79 0.64 17.19
CA ILE A 314 24.44 -0.50 16.32
C ILE A 314 24.72 -0.17 14.84
N ILE A 315 24.34 1.02 14.39
CA ILE A 315 24.61 1.46 13.02
C ILE A 315 26.13 1.51 12.78
N ALA A 316 26.90 2.11 13.70
CA ALA A 316 28.35 2.18 13.57
C ALA A 316 29.01 0.78 13.54
N ASP A 317 28.57 -0.15 14.41
CA ASP A 317 29.09 -1.51 14.48
C ASP A 317 28.81 -2.30 13.19
N ILE A 318 27.64 -2.09 12.58
CA ILE A 318 27.22 -2.81 11.35
C ILE A 318 27.84 -2.21 10.10
N THR A 319 27.93 -0.88 10.02
CA THR A 319 28.31 -0.16 8.79
C THR A 319 29.80 0.20 8.76
N GLY A 320 30.46 0.22 9.92
CA GLY A 320 31.80 0.76 10.07
C GLY A 320 31.87 2.30 9.98
N VAL A 321 30.73 2.99 9.90
CA VAL A 321 30.66 4.44 9.74
C VAL A 321 30.12 5.09 11.01
N ALA A 322 30.92 6.00 11.60
CA ALA A 322 30.51 6.76 12.77
C ALA A 322 29.45 7.82 12.43
N LYS A 323 28.64 8.20 13.42
CA LYS A 323 27.69 9.31 13.32
C LYS A 323 28.42 10.62 12.95
N GLY A 324 27.86 11.39 12.03
CA GLY A 324 28.31 12.76 11.75
C GLY A 324 28.54 13.11 10.28
N ALA A 325 28.26 12.19 9.35
CA ALA A 325 28.43 12.39 7.90
C ALA A 325 27.11 12.58 7.15
N ALA A 326 26.03 12.98 7.83
CA ALA A 326 24.74 13.17 7.20
C ALA A 326 24.81 14.30 6.15
N PRO A 327 24.31 14.08 4.92
CA PRO A 327 24.10 15.16 3.95
C PRO A 327 23.11 16.21 4.46
N GLY A 328 23.06 17.37 3.81
CA GLY A 328 22.05 18.39 4.12
C GLY A 328 20.63 17.90 3.81
N SER A 329 19.62 18.49 4.47
CA SER A 329 18.21 18.08 4.33
C SER A 329 17.75 18.02 2.87
N ASP A 330 18.11 19.01 2.05
CA ASP A 330 17.70 19.06 0.64
C ASP A 330 18.31 17.90 -0.17
N GLU A 331 19.53 17.49 0.14
CA GLU A 331 20.18 16.34 -0.51
C GLU A 331 19.55 15.02 -0.06
N ILE A 332 19.19 14.90 1.22
CA ILE A 332 18.43 13.75 1.74
C ILE A 332 17.06 13.65 1.07
N ILE A 333 16.35 14.77 0.96
CA ILE A 333 15.05 14.86 0.28
C ILE A 333 15.20 14.41 -1.18
N ALA A 334 16.12 15.01 -1.94
CA ALA A 334 16.36 14.63 -3.33
C ALA A 334 16.70 13.13 -3.47
N THR A 335 17.60 12.63 -2.62
CA THR A 335 18.03 11.22 -2.62
C THR A 335 16.88 10.25 -2.29
N CYS A 336 15.92 10.66 -1.47
CA CYS A 336 14.76 9.84 -1.12
C CYS A 336 13.58 9.99 -2.10
N ILE A 337 13.35 11.18 -2.64
CA ILE A 337 12.16 11.53 -3.42
C ILE A 337 12.36 11.34 -4.92
N HIS A 338 13.50 11.72 -5.50
CA HIS A 338 13.73 11.56 -6.94
C HIS A 338 13.63 10.11 -7.45
N PRO A 339 14.09 9.09 -6.69
CA PRO A 339 13.84 7.68 -7.04
C PRO A 339 12.36 7.34 -7.14
N MET A 340 11.51 7.95 -6.32
CA MET A 340 10.07 7.72 -6.36
C MET A 340 9.46 8.21 -7.67
N ILE A 341 9.88 9.40 -8.12
CA ILE A 341 9.44 10.01 -9.38
C ILE A 341 9.90 9.14 -10.56
N ASN A 342 11.18 8.74 -10.55
CA ASN A 342 11.71 7.87 -11.60
C ASN A 342 11.04 6.50 -11.63
N GLU A 343 10.72 5.91 -10.47
CA GLU A 343 9.99 4.65 -10.40
C GLU A 343 8.55 4.79 -10.92
N GLY A 344 7.90 5.93 -10.66
CA GLY A 344 6.61 6.28 -11.27
C GLY A 344 6.68 6.33 -12.80
N LEU A 345 7.76 6.86 -13.38
CA LEU A 345 7.98 6.82 -14.83
C LEU A 345 8.19 5.39 -15.36
N LYS A 346 8.96 4.55 -14.67
CA LYS A 346 9.13 3.14 -15.06
C LYS A 346 7.79 2.38 -15.05
N ILE A 347 6.96 2.63 -14.04
CA ILE A 347 5.60 2.07 -13.95
C ILE A 347 4.75 2.46 -15.17
N LEU A 348 4.86 3.71 -15.65
CA LEU A 348 4.16 4.17 -16.85
C LEU A 348 4.73 3.55 -18.13
N GLU A 349 6.05 3.41 -18.24
CA GLU A 349 6.71 2.72 -19.36
C GLU A 349 6.28 1.26 -19.49
N GLU A 350 6.11 0.59 -18.35
CA GLU A 350 5.67 -0.80 -18.25
C GLU A 350 4.13 -0.95 -18.33
N LYS A 351 3.41 0.16 -18.54
CA LYS A 351 1.93 0.21 -18.62
C LYS A 351 1.23 -0.37 -17.39
N LYS A 352 1.85 -0.23 -16.21
CA LYS A 352 1.30 -0.73 -14.93
C LYS A 352 0.46 0.31 -14.19
N ALA A 353 0.47 1.56 -14.64
CA ALA A 353 -0.52 2.57 -14.29
C ALA A 353 -1.11 3.19 -15.57
N GLN A 354 -2.37 3.58 -15.53
CA GLN A 354 -3.08 4.12 -16.70
C GLN A 354 -2.64 5.54 -17.07
N ARG A 355 -2.19 6.32 -16.07
CA ARG A 355 -1.86 7.73 -16.19
C ARG A 355 -0.92 8.15 -15.07
N ALA A 356 -0.13 9.19 -15.29
CA ALA A 356 0.69 9.81 -14.23
C ALA A 356 -0.15 10.28 -13.04
N SER A 357 -1.35 10.83 -13.28
CA SER A 357 -2.27 11.28 -12.24
C SER A 357 -2.74 10.16 -11.30
N ASP A 358 -2.78 8.91 -11.77
CA ASP A 358 -3.27 7.79 -10.95
C ASP A 358 -2.23 7.41 -9.90
N ILE A 359 -0.93 7.53 -10.24
CA ILE A 359 0.18 7.38 -9.30
C ILE A 359 0.09 8.42 -8.19
N ASP A 360 -0.25 9.67 -8.54
CA ASP A 360 -0.42 10.74 -7.56
C ASP A 360 -1.59 10.45 -6.61
N ILE A 361 -2.71 9.93 -7.13
CA ILE A 361 -3.87 9.54 -6.31
C ILE A 361 -3.52 8.38 -5.36
N VAL A 362 -2.74 7.40 -5.80
CA VAL A 362 -2.21 6.34 -4.93
C VAL A 362 -1.44 6.95 -3.76
N TRP A 363 -0.50 7.85 -4.02
CA TRP A 363 0.37 8.41 -2.99
C TRP A 363 -0.34 9.37 -2.03
N LEU A 364 -1.28 10.16 -2.54
CA LEU A 364 -2.13 11.04 -1.74
C LEU A 364 -3.03 10.26 -0.76
N ASN A 365 -3.59 9.13 -1.19
CA ASN A 365 -4.63 8.43 -0.43
C ASN A 365 -4.16 7.17 0.30
N GLY A 366 -2.97 6.66 -0.04
CA GLY A 366 -2.38 5.46 0.57
C GLY A 366 -1.16 5.73 1.45
N TYR A 367 -0.36 6.74 1.12
CA TYR A 367 0.99 6.92 1.68
C TYR A 367 1.23 8.28 2.33
N GLY A 368 0.21 9.13 2.39
CA GLY A 368 0.26 10.43 3.07
C GLY A 368 1.20 11.42 2.40
N TRP A 369 1.24 11.43 1.06
CA TRP A 369 1.99 12.45 0.31
C TRP A 369 1.50 13.87 0.68
N PRO A 370 2.39 14.87 0.80
CA PRO A 370 2.01 16.24 1.14
C PRO A 370 1.13 16.85 0.03
N ALA A 371 -0.10 17.21 0.37
CA ALA A 371 -1.08 17.66 -0.63
C ALA A 371 -0.68 18.99 -1.33
N ASP A 372 0.10 19.85 -0.67
CA ASP A 372 0.68 21.06 -1.26
C ASP A 372 1.69 20.76 -2.39
N LYS A 373 2.10 19.51 -2.53
CA LYS A 373 3.04 19.02 -3.55
C LYS A 373 2.36 18.12 -4.58
N GLY A 374 1.03 18.02 -4.58
CA GLY A 374 0.28 17.17 -5.52
C GLY A 374 0.50 15.68 -5.27
N GLY A 375 1.42 15.09 -6.02
CA GLY A 375 1.87 13.70 -5.89
C GLY A 375 3.27 13.58 -6.49
N PRO A 376 3.89 12.39 -6.51
CA PRO A 376 5.23 12.20 -7.07
C PRO A 376 5.38 12.76 -8.51
N MET A 377 4.37 12.59 -9.36
CA MET A 377 4.43 13.00 -10.76
C MET A 377 4.29 14.52 -10.90
N LEU A 378 3.32 15.15 -10.23
CA LEU A 378 3.22 16.61 -10.22
C LEU A 378 4.44 17.26 -9.55
N TYR A 379 4.96 16.66 -8.49
CA TYR A 379 6.16 17.16 -7.83
C TYR A 379 7.39 17.07 -8.75
N GLY A 380 7.47 16.04 -9.61
CA GLY A 380 8.43 15.98 -10.71
C GLY A 380 8.37 17.22 -11.61
N ASP A 381 7.18 17.71 -11.95
CA ASP A 381 7.03 18.96 -12.72
C ASP A 381 7.51 20.19 -11.96
N MET A 382 7.32 20.22 -10.63
CA MET A 382 7.78 21.33 -9.79
C MET A 382 9.31 21.37 -9.68
N VAL A 383 9.96 20.20 -9.61
CA VAL A 383 11.41 20.05 -9.51
C VAL A 383 12.10 20.24 -10.86
N GLY A 384 11.49 19.73 -11.93
CA GLY A 384 12.06 19.73 -13.28
C GLY A 384 12.87 18.46 -13.59
N ALA A 385 12.73 17.96 -14.82
CA ALA A 385 13.29 16.67 -15.23
C ALA A 385 14.82 16.62 -15.19
N GLU A 386 15.51 17.73 -15.45
CA GLU A 386 16.98 17.81 -15.39
C GLU A 386 17.52 17.55 -13.98
N ALA A 387 16.91 18.13 -12.95
CA ALA A 387 17.32 17.96 -11.55
C ALA A 387 17.06 16.53 -11.04
N VAL A 388 15.91 15.96 -11.42
CA VAL A 388 15.60 14.55 -11.14
C VAL A 388 16.61 13.64 -11.85
N LEU A 389 16.88 13.88 -13.15
CA LEU A 389 17.84 13.09 -13.92
C LEU A 389 19.25 13.15 -13.31
N ALA A 390 19.74 14.33 -12.96
CA ALA A 390 21.07 14.49 -12.35
C ALA A 390 21.24 13.65 -11.07
N THR A 391 20.20 13.61 -10.24
CA THR A 391 20.18 12.76 -9.04
C THR A 391 20.18 11.28 -9.41
N MET A 392 19.32 10.88 -10.36
CA MET A 392 19.21 9.48 -10.76
C MET A 392 20.46 8.96 -11.47
N GLU A 393 21.20 9.78 -12.23
CA GLU A 393 22.49 9.37 -12.82
C GLU A 393 23.53 9.08 -11.73
N ARG A 394 23.62 9.94 -10.72
CA ARG A 394 24.50 9.72 -9.57
C ARG A 394 24.14 8.42 -8.84
N LEU A 395 22.87 8.24 -8.51
CA LEU A 395 22.40 7.04 -7.81
C LEU A 395 22.57 5.77 -8.67
N GLY A 396 22.29 5.86 -9.97
CA GLY A 396 22.41 4.77 -10.93
C GLY A 396 23.86 4.34 -11.19
N ALA A 397 24.82 5.27 -11.12
CA ALA A 397 26.24 4.96 -11.20
C ALA A 397 26.73 4.15 -9.99
N GLU A 398 26.12 4.34 -8.82
CA GLU A 398 26.45 3.60 -7.60
C GLU A 398 25.67 2.27 -7.48
N ASP A 399 24.46 2.19 -8.03
CA ASP A 399 23.57 1.05 -7.91
C ASP A 399 22.64 0.94 -9.14
N ALA A 400 22.82 -0.12 -9.93
CA ALA A 400 22.09 -0.36 -11.17
C ALA A 400 20.56 -0.41 -11.00
N ARG A 401 20.03 -0.65 -9.79
CA ARG A 401 18.58 -0.60 -9.52
C ARG A 401 18.00 0.80 -9.71
N PHE A 402 18.83 1.83 -9.54
CA PHE A 402 18.45 3.24 -9.59
C PHE A 402 18.83 3.91 -10.91
N VAL A 403 19.04 3.16 -11.99
CA VAL A 403 19.23 3.76 -13.31
C VAL A 403 18.02 4.63 -13.70
N PRO A 404 18.24 5.82 -14.31
CA PRO A 404 17.17 6.64 -14.86
C PRO A 404 16.35 5.86 -15.90
N SER A 405 15.03 6.02 -15.88
CA SER A 405 14.13 5.54 -16.93
C SER A 405 14.43 6.22 -18.27
N ASN A 406 14.06 5.56 -19.37
CA ASN A 406 14.23 6.13 -20.71
C ASN A 406 13.39 7.42 -20.87
N THR A 407 12.21 7.42 -20.26
CA THR A 407 11.28 8.54 -20.24
C THR A 407 11.85 9.71 -19.47
N LEU A 408 12.50 9.49 -18.32
CA LEU A 408 13.17 10.58 -17.58
C LEU A 408 14.25 11.25 -18.45
N ARG A 409 15.08 10.45 -19.13
CA ARG A 409 16.11 10.97 -20.04
C ARG A 409 15.50 11.79 -21.18
N ARG A 410 14.39 11.31 -21.76
CA ARG A 410 13.65 12.03 -22.80
C ARG A 410 13.04 13.34 -22.29
N LEU A 411 12.37 13.32 -21.14
CA LEU A 411 11.77 14.52 -20.53
C LEU A 411 12.81 15.59 -20.25
N ALA A 412 13.97 15.20 -19.70
CA ALA A 412 15.07 16.12 -19.42
C ALA A 412 15.66 16.72 -20.70
N LYS A 413 15.73 15.95 -21.79
CA LYS A 413 16.23 16.43 -23.09
C LYS A 413 15.23 17.37 -23.78
N ASP A 414 13.96 17.05 -23.74
CA ASP A 414 12.92 17.69 -24.56
C ASP A 414 12.13 18.78 -23.81
N GLY A 415 12.38 18.96 -22.50
CA GLY A 415 11.68 19.94 -21.65
C GLY A 415 10.23 19.56 -21.35
N GLY A 416 9.92 18.26 -21.30
CA GLY A 416 8.56 17.75 -21.10
C GLY A 416 8.11 17.73 -19.62
N ARG A 417 6.82 17.48 -19.41
CA ARG A 417 6.20 17.34 -18.08
C ARG A 417 5.93 15.88 -17.72
N PHE A 418 6.22 15.51 -16.48
CA PHE A 418 5.91 14.23 -15.87
C PHE A 418 4.41 13.94 -15.85
N THR A 419 3.56 14.95 -15.61
CA THR A 419 2.09 14.78 -15.59
C THR A 419 1.47 14.58 -16.97
N GLU A 420 2.21 14.89 -18.04
CA GLU A 420 1.76 14.73 -19.43
C GLU A 420 2.23 13.41 -20.06
N VAL A 421 2.99 12.61 -19.32
CA VAL A 421 3.45 11.28 -19.78
C VAL A 421 2.25 10.36 -19.96
N GLN A 422 2.04 9.95 -21.20
CA GLN A 422 1.13 8.86 -21.54
C GLN A 422 1.85 7.52 -21.32
N PRO A 423 1.17 6.49 -20.80
CA PRO A 423 1.71 5.14 -20.85
C PRO A 423 2.01 4.77 -22.30
N GLY A 424 3.14 4.10 -22.52
CA GLY A 424 3.60 3.71 -23.87
C GLY A 424 2.73 2.65 -24.52
#